data_AF-A0A8C3EM03-F1
#
_entry.id   AF-A0A8C3EM03-F1
#
_cell.length_a   1.000
_cell.length_b   1.000
_cell.length_c   1.000
_cell.angle_alpha   90.00
_cell.angle_beta   90.00
_cell.angle_gamma   90.00
#
_symmetry.space_group_name_H-M   'P 1'
#
loop_
_entity.id
_entity.type
_entity.pdbx_description
1 polymer ?
#
loop_
_entity_poly.entity_id
_entity_poly.type
_entity_poly.pdbx_seq_one_letter_code
_entity_poly.pdbx_strand_id
1 'polypeptide(L)'
;GRDGGHAGSRRGGGGDDGGREGCGGGRWRRDGHCGGRWGWRGGGGGARRAGGRNRIPSRCHFPPSRCRSPLTVSFPPLTVSFPLTLSPVPPASPHGLCPRSPDRAAPERAPRIYTRTGDSGFSSTFTGERRPKGDRIFEALGATDELSSAIGLAGEFSSEKGHTFVDQLHKVQCMLQDVGSNLATPLSSAREAHRKRTSFSEKPVLELEQWIDNYSEQLPPLRAFILPSGGKSSAALHFSRAVCRRAERCVVPLVQAGEADPNVAKYLNRLSDYLFVLARYAAMKEGKEEKIYIKPEP
;
A
#
# COMPACT_ATOMS: atom_id res chain seq x y z
N GLY A 1 -66.93 -16.49 18.04
CA GLY A 1 -67.63 -15.98 16.85
C GLY A 1 -68.89 -15.28 17.29
N ARG A 2 -69.30 -14.24 16.56
CA ARG A 2 -70.47 -13.36 16.80
C ARG A 2 -70.46 -12.54 18.11
N ASP A 3 -71.11 -11.38 18.21
CA ASP A 3 -71.43 -10.30 17.23
C ASP A 3 -71.93 -9.06 18.03
N GLY A 4 -71.83 -7.86 17.46
CA GLY A 4 -72.55 -6.66 17.89
C GLY A 4 -71.92 -5.88 19.07
N GLY A 5 -71.83 -4.54 19.08
CA GLY A 5 -72.20 -3.55 18.06
C GLY A 5 -73.32 -2.60 18.53
N HIS A 6 -72.95 -1.36 18.88
CA HIS A 6 -73.90 -0.24 18.86
C HIS A 6 -73.23 1.09 18.54
N ALA A 7 -73.98 1.96 17.85
CA ALA A 7 -73.49 3.20 17.25
C ALA A 7 -74.02 4.44 18.00
N GLY A 8 -73.29 5.56 17.87
CA GLY A 8 -73.72 6.87 18.33
C GLY A 8 -73.27 7.94 17.33
N SER A 9 -74.21 8.55 16.61
CA SER A 9 -73.94 9.46 15.48
C SER A 9 -74.33 10.91 15.82
N ARG A 10 -73.52 11.87 15.35
CA ARG A 10 -73.86 13.24 14.87
C ARG A 10 -72.58 14.09 14.75
N ARG A 11 -72.48 15.13 13.92
CA ARG A 11 -73.00 15.43 12.55
C ARG A 11 -72.46 16.82 12.17
N GLY A 12 -72.12 17.03 10.89
CA GLY A 12 -71.81 18.35 10.32
C GLY A 12 -70.34 18.77 10.42
N GLY A 13 -69.73 19.37 9.40
CA GLY A 13 -70.25 19.68 8.07
C GLY A 13 -69.45 20.81 7.42
N GLY A 14 -68.93 20.60 6.22
CA GLY A 14 -68.10 21.60 5.53
C GLY A 14 -67.11 20.98 4.53
N GLY A 15 -67.63 20.48 3.42
CA GLY A 15 -66.90 20.50 2.14
C GLY A 15 -67.23 21.81 1.40
N ASP A 16 -66.68 22.09 0.22
CA ASP A 16 -65.69 21.32 -0.53
C ASP A 16 -65.00 22.22 -1.59
N ASP A 17 -64.05 21.64 -2.33
CA ASP A 17 -63.50 22.07 -3.62
C ASP A 17 -62.57 23.32 -3.72
N GLY A 18 -61.43 23.24 -4.42
CA GLY A 18 -60.83 22.02 -5.01
C GLY A 18 -59.60 22.23 -5.91
N GLY A 19 -58.81 21.15 -6.07
CA GLY A 19 -57.71 20.97 -7.05
C GLY A 19 -56.44 21.83 -6.84
N ARG A 20 -55.22 21.46 -7.27
CA ARG A 20 -54.60 20.27 -7.90
C ARG A 20 -53.07 20.41 -7.67
N GLU A 21 -52.20 19.40 -7.67
CA GLU A 21 -52.33 17.94 -7.93
C GLU A 21 -51.39 17.16 -6.97
N GLY A 22 -50.76 16.02 -7.36
CA GLY A 22 -49.84 15.27 -6.49
C GLY A 22 -48.76 14.44 -7.20
N CYS A 23 -48.11 13.56 -6.42
CA CYS A 23 -47.08 12.56 -6.78
C CYS A 23 -45.63 13.11 -7.02
N GLY A 24 -44.57 12.50 -6.48
CA GLY A 24 -44.51 11.35 -5.57
C GLY A 24 -43.10 11.11 -5.02
N GLY A 25 -43.01 10.44 -3.86
CA GLY A 25 -41.73 10.18 -3.18
C GLY A 25 -40.95 9.00 -3.77
N GLY A 26 -39.67 9.22 -4.09
CA GLY A 26 -38.76 8.18 -4.57
C GLY A 26 -38.17 7.33 -3.43
N ARG A 27 -38.63 6.07 -3.32
CA ARG A 27 -37.99 5.03 -2.49
C ARG A 27 -37.08 4.18 -3.36
N TRP A 28 -35.80 4.05 -2.98
CA TRP A 28 -34.88 3.15 -3.69
C TRP A 28 -35.28 1.68 -3.49
N ARG A 29 -35.61 1.00 -4.59
CA ARG A 29 -35.69 -0.46 -4.66
C ARG A 29 -34.34 -1.05 -5.04
N ARG A 30 -34.18 -2.32 -4.70
CA ARG A 30 -33.03 -3.16 -5.03
C ARG A 30 -33.41 -4.00 -6.25
N ASP A 31 -32.70 -3.83 -7.35
CA ASP A 31 -32.74 -4.77 -8.48
C ASP A 31 -31.35 -5.35 -8.73
N GLY A 32 -31.32 -6.59 -9.19
CA GLY A 32 -30.13 -7.42 -9.24
C GLY A 32 -29.34 -7.34 -10.56
N HIS A 33 -28.24 -8.08 -10.57
CA HIS A 33 -27.33 -8.38 -11.68
C HIS A 33 -26.33 -7.29 -12.14
N CYS A 34 -25.08 -7.56 -11.77
CA CYS A 34 -23.89 -7.55 -12.63
C CYS A 34 -23.41 -6.23 -13.26
N GLY A 35 -22.31 -5.69 -12.69
CA GLY A 35 -21.28 -4.96 -13.45
C GLY A 35 -21.46 -3.44 -13.60
N GLY A 36 -21.20 -2.67 -12.54
CA GLY A 36 -21.23 -1.20 -12.55
C GLY A 36 -19.84 -0.56 -12.37
N ARG A 37 -19.21 -0.11 -13.46
CA ARG A 37 -17.96 0.67 -13.44
C ARG A 37 -18.24 2.14 -13.11
N TRP A 38 -17.67 2.67 -12.04
CA TRP A 38 -17.87 4.07 -11.63
C TRP A 38 -16.98 5.03 -12.44
N GLY A 39 -17.60 5.85 -13.29
CA GLY A 39 -16.94 6.92 -14.05
C GLY A 39 -17.33 8.31 -13.52
N TRP A 40 -16.35 9.18 -13.29
CA TRP A 40 -16.59 10.55 -12.83
C TRP A 40 -16.71 11.50 -14.05
N ARG A 41 -17.88 12.14 -14.22
CA ARG A 41 -18.09 13.23 -15.19
C ARG A 41 -18.32 14.54 -14.43
N GLY A 42 -17.31 15.39 -14.38
CA GLY A 42 -17.43 16.79 -13.97
C GLY A 42 -17.46 17.70 -15.21
N GLY A 43 -18.61 18.31 -15.50
CA GLY A 43 -18.76 19.25 -16.61
C GLY A 43 -18.15 20.62 -16.31
N GLY A 44 -17.72 21.32 -17.36
CA GLY A 44 -17.17 22.68 -17.23
C GLY A 44 -18.25 23.75 -17.07
N GLY A 45 -17.89 24.84 -16.39
CA GLY A 45 -18.68 26.06 -16.27
C GLY A 45 -17.77 27.21 -15.87
N GLY A 46 -17.45 28.11 -16.79
CA GLY A 46 -16.55 29.24 -16.54
C GLY A 46 -17.30 30.50 -16.12
N ALA A 47 -16.73 31.28 -15.19
CA ALA A 47 -17.16 32.65 -14.96
C ALA A 47 -16.03 33.57 -14.45
N ARG A 48 -15.70 34.57 -15.27
CA ARG A 48 -15.39 35.97 -14.92
C ARG A 48 -14.20 36.26 -13.99
N ARG A 49 -13.21 36.96 -14.57
CA ARG A 49 -12.20 37.74 -13.85
C ARG A 49 -12.85 38.89 -13.09
N ALA A 50 -12.44 39.12 -11.85
CA ALA A 50 -12.57 40.41 -11.16
C ALA A 50 -11.17 40.85 -10.69
N GLY A 51 -10.74 42.04 -11.12
CA GLY A 51 -9.45 42.60 -10.72
C GLY A 51 -9.56 43.28 -9.36
N GLY A 52 -8.83 42.79 -8.36
CA GLY A 52 -8.71 43.42 -7.05
C GLY A 52 -7.23 43.56 -6.68
N ARG A 53 -6.70 44.79 -6.70
CA ARG A 53 -5.38 45.07 -6.13
C ARG A 53 -5.43 44.77 -4.63
N ASN A 54 -4.56 43.92 -4.11
CA ASN A 54 -4.35 43.85 -2.67
C ASN A 54 -2.87 43.76 -2.30
N ARG A 55 -2.54 44.38 -1.17
CA ARG A 55 -1.17 44.75 -0.78
C ARG A 55 -0.38 43.55 -0.29
N ILE A 56 0.92 43.54 -0.55
CA ILE A 56 1.89 42.61 0.04
C ILE A 56 2.14 43.02 1.49
N PRO A 57 1.87 42.18 2.51
CA PRO A 57 2.38 42.37 3.86
C PRO A 57 3.78 41.76 3.94
N SER A 58 4.79 42.61 4.06
CA SER A 58 6.17 42.20 4.32
C SER A 58 6.37 41.73 5.76
N ARG A 59 7.24 40.73 5.95
CA ARG A 59 7.85 40.27 7.22
C ARG A 59 6.92 39.60 8.25
N CYS A 60 6.89 38.27 8.23
CA CYS A 60 6.69 37.48 9.44
C CYS A 60 8.04 37.29 10.15
N HIS A 61 8.25 37.96 11.29
CA HIS A 61 9.41 37.69 12.15
C HIS A 61 9.18 36.38 12.94
N PHE A 62 10.00 35.36 12.68
CA PHE A 62 10.11 34.20 13.58
C PHE A 62 11.02 34.55 14.76
N PRO A 63 10.59 34.33 16.03
CA PRO A 63 11.49 34.44 17.18
C PRO A 63 12.47 33.25 17.22
N PRO A 64 13.72 33.45 17.67
CA PRO A 64 14.70 32.36 17.73
C PRO A 64 14.34 31.35 18.83
N SER A 65 14.00 30.13 18.42
CA SER A 65 13.83 28.99 19.33
C SER A 65 15.16 28.66 20.01
N ARG A 66 15.24 28.85 21.33
CA ARG A 66 16.41 28.45 22.12
C ARG A 66 16.59 26.94 22.05
N CYS A 67 17.69 26.48 21.46
CA CYS A 67 18.15 25.10 21.61
C CYS A 67 18.41 24.83 23.10
N ARG A 68 17.58 24.01 23.74
CA ARG A 68 17.92 23.39 25.02
C ARG A 68 18.76 22.14 24.76
N SER A 69 19.76 21.95 25.61
CA SER A 69 20.71 20.84 25.58
C SER A 69 20.04 19.47 25.65
N PRO A 70 20.68 18.41 25.09
CA PRO A 70 20.17 17.05 25.23
C PRO A 70 20.15 16.62 26.71
N LEU A 71 19.06 15.98 27.12
CA LEU A 71 18.95 15.33 28.43
C LEU A 71 19.79 14.06 28.42
N THR A 72 20.79 14.00 29.30
CA THR A 72 21.58 12.79 29.55
C THR A 72 20.73 11.76 30.30
N VAL A 73 20.32 10.70 29.61
CA VAL A 73 19.69 9.52 30.24
C VAL A 73 20.77 8.65 30.85
N SER A 74 20.85 8.62 32.18
CA SER A 74 21.76 7.75 32.91
C SER A 74 21.18 6.33 33.01
N PHE A 75 21.86 5.35 32.42
CA PHE A 75 21.60 3.94 32.69
C PHE A 75 22.46 3.46 33.87
N PRO A 76 21.91 2.68 34.83
CA PRO A 76 22.70 2.08 35.88
C PRO A 76 23.59 0.94 35.32
N PRO A 77 24.82 0.74 35.84
CA PRO A 77 25.70 -0.31 35.37
C PRO A 77 25.21 -1.69 35.83
N LEU A 78 24.99 -2.60 34.88
CA LEU A 78 24.80 -4.03 35.16
C LEU A 78 26.16 -4.68 35.42
N THR A 79 26.44 -5.02 36.68
CA THR A 79 27.60 -5.83 37.06
C THR A 79 27.44 -7.28 36.60
N VAL A 80 28.13 -7.65 35.53
CA VAL A 80 28.25 -9.04 35.08
C VAL A 80 29.51 -9.65 35.69
N SER A 81 29.34 -10.43 36.75
CA SER A 81 30.44 -11.16 37.41
C SER A 81 30.86 -12.38 36.60
N PHE A 82 31.98 -12.28 35.88
CA PHE A 82 32.65 -13.43 35.26
C PHE A 82 33.58 -14.11 36.30
N PRO A 83 33.42 -15.42 36.59
CA PRO A 83 34.39 -16.14 37.41
C PRO A 83 35.69 -16.39 36.62
N LEU A 84 36.80 -15.80 37.08
CA LEU A 84 38.14 -16.05 36.56
C LEU A 84 38.66 -17.41 37.08
N THR A 85 38.43 -18.49 36.34
CA THR A 85 39.16 -19.74 36.52
C THR A 85 40.43 -19.72 35.66
N LEU A 86 41.59 -19.43 36.26
CA LEU A 86 42.88 -19.65 35.61
C LEU A 86 43.14 -21.16 35.47
N SER A 87 43.16 -21.66 34.24
CA SER A 87 43.79 -22.95 33.92
C SER A 87 45.30 -22.74 33.66
N PRO A 88 46.19 -23.60 34.19
CA PRO A 88 47.63 -23.45 33.99
C PRO A 88 48.04 -23.74 32.55
N VAL A 89 48.98 -22.93 32.04
CA VAL A 89 49.58 -23.09 30.71
C VAL A 89 50.62 -24.21 30.74
N PRO A 90 50.55 -25.23 29.86
CA PRO A 90 51.60 -26.26 29.78
C PRO A 90 52.87 -25.72 29.11
N PRO A 91 54.06 -26.20 29.49
CA PRO A 91 55.33 -25.72 28.94
C PRO A 91 55.53 -26.16 27.48
N ALA A 92 56.23 -25.32 26.70
CA ALA A 92 56.55 -25.60 25.31
C ALA A 92 57.69 -26.63 25.19
N SER A 93 57.50 -27.64 24.33
CA SER A 93 58.56 -28.53 23.84
C SER A 93 58.85 -28.25 22.36
N PRO A 94 60.10 -28.32 21.91
CA PRO A 94 60.49 -27.95 20.55
C PRO A 94 60.35 -29.10 19.54
N HIS A 95 60.49 -28.74 18.25
CA HIS A 95 60.53 -29.60 17.04
C HIS A 95 59.17 -30.10 16.52
N GLY A 96 58.71 -29.44 15.47
CA GLY A 96 57.63 -29.88 14.59
C GLY A 96 57.59 -29.01 13.34
N LEU A 97 58.02 -29.56 12.19
CA LEU A 97 57.98 -28.86 10.91
C LEU A 97 56.52 -28.56 10.54
N CYS A 98 56.13 -27.28 10.55
CA CYS A 98 54.81 -26.88 10.04
C CYS A 98 54.77 -27.13 8.52
N PRO A 99 53.86 -27.98 8.00
CA PRO A 99 53.61 -28.03 6.57
C PRO A 99 53.07 -26.67 6.13
N ARG A 100 53.56 -26.17 4.99
CA ARG A 100 53.08 -24.90 4.41
C ARG A 100 51.57 -24.99 4.21
N SER A 101 50.84 -24.04 4.79
CA SER A 101 49.41 -23.91 4.55
C SER A 101 49.15 -23.79 3.05
N PRO A 102 48.12 -24.44 2.49
CA PRO A 102 47.66 -24.11 1.15
C PRO A 102 47.23 -22.64 1.12
N ASP A 103 47.35 -22.00 -0.05
CA ASP A 103 47.08 -20.58 -0.22
C ASP A 103 45.78 -20.14 0.48
N ARG A 104 45.90 -19.16 1.38
CA ARG A 104 44.75 -18.37 1.80
C ARG A 104 44.30 -17.57 0.58
N ALA A 105 43.34 -18.12 -0.16
CA ALA A 105 42.65 -17.42 -1.23
C ALA A 105 42.28 -16.01 -0.74
N ALA A 106 42.71 -14.99 -1.48
CA ALA A 106 42.43 -13.61 -1.12
C ALA A 106 40.91 -13.42 -1.01
N PRO A 107 40.40 -12.73 0.02
CA PRO A 107 38.96 -12.56 0.18
C PRO A 107 38.40 -11.86 -1.05
N GLU A 108 37.46 -12.51 -1.74
CA GLU A 108 36.75 -11.92 -2.86
C GLU A 108 36.14 -10.59 -2.41
N ARG A 109 36.59 -9.49 -3.04
CA ARG A 109 36.09 -8.16 -2.70
C ARG A 109 34.64 -8.08 -3.13
N ALA A 110 33.73 -8.09 -2.15
CA ALA A 110 32.31 -7.85 -2.37
C ALA A 110 32.10 -6.66 -3.31
N PRO A 111 31.25 -6.78 -4.35
CA PRO A 111 31.08 -5.75 -5.35
C PRO A 111 30.63 -4.43 -4.69
N ARG A 112 31.23 -3.31 -5.10
CA ARG A 112 30.86 -2.00 -4.57
C ARG A 112 29.43 -1.67 -5.01
N ILE A 113 28.58 -1.32 -4.03
CA ILE A 113 27.16 -1.01 -4.26
C ILE A 113 26.98 0.20 -5.19
N TYR A 114 27.89 1.19 -5.14
CA TYR A 114 27.85 2.37 -5.99
C TYR A 114 28.87 2.31 -7.14
N THR A 115 28.42 2.70 -8.33
CA THR A 115 29.23 2.69 -9.58
C THR A 115 29.47 4.08 -10.16
N ARG A 116 28.78 5.13 -9.68
CA ARG A 116 28.78 6.52 -10.19
C ARG A 116 28.31 6.72 -11.64
N THR A 117 27.92 5.65 -12.35
CA THR A 117 27.49 5.74 -13.76
C THR A 117 26.18 6.50 -13.95
N GLY A 118 25.41 6.71 -12.88
CA GLY A 118 24.14 7.42 -12.87
C GLY A 118 24.19 8.84 -12.31
N ASP A 119 25.38 9.39 -12.04
CA ASP A 119 25.55 10.72 -11.44
C ASP A 119 25.13 11.84 -12.42
N SER A 120 25.20 11.59 -13.73
CA SER A 120 24.69 12.48 -14.79
C SER A 120 23.17 12.46 -14.98
N GLY A 121 22.41 11.79 -14.11
CA GLY A 121 20.95 11.71 -14.18
C GLY A 121 20.40 10.63 -15.13
N PHE A 122 21.24 9.75 -15.67
CA PHE A 122 20.83 8.63 -16.52
C PHE A 122 20.90 7.28 -15.79
N SER A 123 20.12 6.30 -16.21
CA SER A 123 20.20 4.91 -15.75
C SER A 123 20.00 3.96 -16.95
N SER A 124 20.23 2.67 -16.75
CA SER A 124 20.02 1.64 -17.77
C SER A 124 18.80 0.79 -17.43
N THR A 125 18.01 0.43 -18.43
CA THR A 125 16.98 -0.62 -18.34
C THR A 125 17.64 -2.01 -18.39
N PHE A 126 16.87 -3.06 -18.12
CA PHE A 126 17.34 -4.45 -18.21
C PHE A 126 17.70 -4.88 -19.64
N THR A 127 17.23 -4.14 -20.66
CA THR A 127 17.64 -4.34 -22.06
C THR A 127 19.03 -3.77 -22.37
N GLY A 128 19.61 -2.98 -21.45
CA GLY A 128 20.86 -2.25 -21.63
C GLY A 128 20.69 -0.83 -22.18
N GLU A 129 19.46 -0.44 -22.56
CA GLU A 129 19.12 0.89 -23.06
C GLU A 129 19.30 1.95 -21.97
N ARG A 130 20.06 3.02 -22.25
CA ARG A 130 20.22 4.15 -21.31
C ARG A 130 19.11 5.17 -21.50
N ARG A 131 18.41 5.49 -20.42
CA ARG A 131 17.31 6.47 -20.35
C ARG A 131 17.53 7.47 -19.21
N PRO A 132 16.99 8.70 -19.28
CA PRO A 132 17.05 9.65 -18.16
C PRO A 132 16.26 9.09 -16.97
N LYS A 133 16.68 9.34 -15.73
CA LYS A 133 16.03 8.84 -14.50
C LYS A 133 14.59 9.33 -14.30
N GLY A 134 14.18 10.38 -15.02
CA GLY A 134 12.79 10.86 -15.07
C GLY A 134 11.92 10.22 -16.15
N ASP A 135 12.39 9.17 -16.84
CA ASP A 135 11.57 8.35 -17.74
C ASP A 135 10.50 7.58 -16.93
N ARG A 136 9.29 7.45 -17.51
CA ARG A 136 8.14 6.75 -16.91
C ARG A 136 8.46 5.31 -16.47
N ILE A 137 9.39 4.64 -17.16
CA ILE A 137 9.88 3.31 -16.76
C ILE A 137 10.49 3.35 -15.36
N PHE A 138 11.37 4.33 -15.08
CA PHE A 138 11.99 4.46 -13.76
C PHE A 138 11.01 5.01 -12.71
N GLU A 139 10.04 5.82 -13.09
CA GLU A 139 8.95 6.24 -12.20
C GLU A 139 8.10 5.04 -11.75
N ALA A 140 7.72 4.14 -12.68
CA ALA A 140 6.98 2.93 -12.38
C ALA A 140 7.81 1.92 -11.55
N LEU A 141 9.10 1.78 -11.83
CA LEU A 141 10.02 0.96 -11.04
C LEU A 141 10.15 1.49 -9.61
N GLY A 142 10.41 2.79 -9.44
CA GLY A 142 10.55 3.42 -8.13
C GLY A 142 9.26 3.33 -7.31
N ALA A 143 8.10 3.52 -7.92
CA ALA A 143 6.81 3.36 -7.22
C ALA A 143 6.52 1.89 -6.83
N THR A 144 7.03 0.92 -7.60
CA THR A 144 6.93 -0.52 -7.27
C THR A 144 7.87 -0.90 -6.12
N ASP A 145 9.09 -0.35 -6.09
CA ASP A 145 10.05 -0.53 -5.00
C ASP A 145 9.57 0.13 -3.69
N GLU A 146 8.99 1.32 -3.78
CA GLU A 146 8.34 2.00 -2.66
C GLU A 146 7.16 1.17 -2.10
N LEU A 147 6.38 0.52 -2.97
CA LEU A 147 5.33 -0.42 -2.56
C LEU A 147 5.91 -1.63 -1.84
N SER A 148 6.95 -2.26 -2.38
CA SER A 148 7.61 -3.41 -1.75
C SER A 148 8.16 -3.06 -0.37
N SER A 149 8.75 -1.87 -0.23
CA SER A 149 9.24 -1.32 1.04
C SER A 149 8.11 -1.06 2.05
N ALA A 150 6.98 -0.49 1.60
CA ALA A 150 5.81 -0.27 2.44
C ALA A 150 5.15 -1.59 2.89
N ILE A 151 5.14 -2.61 2.02
CA ILE A 151 4.66 -3.95 2.37
C ILE A 151 5.59 -4.61 3.40
N GLY A 152 6.91 -4.46 3.28
CA GLY A 152 7.86 -4.95 4.29
C GLY A 152 7.59 -4.36 5.67
N LEU A 153 7.40 -3.04 5.77
CA LEU A 153 7.04 -2.37 7.03
C LEU A 153 5.69 -2.86 7.60
N ALA A 154 4.70 -3.10 6.74
CA ALA A 154 3.43 -3.69 7.16
C ALA A 154 3.58 -5.15 7.62
N GLY A 155 4.52 -5.90 7.01
CA GLY A 155 4.92 -7.25 7.40
C GLY A 155 5.51 -7.29 8.81
N GLU A 156 6.45 -6.41 9.13
CA GLU A 156 7.05 -6.31 10.48
C GLU A 156 5.98 -6.09 11.57
N PHE A 157 5.11 -5.07 11.42
CA PHE A 157 4.02 -4.84 12.38
C PHE A 157 3.04 -6.02 12.47
N SER A 158 2.86 -6.77 11.38
CA SER A 158 2.00 -7.95 11.37
C SER A 158 2.65 -9.17 12.03
N SER A 159 3.97 -9.28 11.91
CA SER A 159 4.82 -10.30 12.54
C SER A 159 4.88 -10.11 14.06
N GLU A 160 5.01 -8.86 14.54
CA GLU A 160 4.87 -8.48 15.97
C GLU A 160 3.53 -8.97 16.60
N LYS A 161 2.53 -9.28 15.76
CA LYS A 161 1.18 -9.72 16.16
C LYS A 161 0.90 -11.20 15.90
N GLY A 162 1.87 -11.94 15.34
CA GLY A 162 1.71 -13.36 15.04
C GLY A 162 0.71 -13.66 13.91
N HIS A 163 0.49 -12.72 12.98
CA HIS A 163 -0.42 -12.95 11.85
C HIS A 163 0.19 -13.92 10.83
N THR A 164 -0.56 -14.95 10.44
CA THR A 164 -0.10 -15.98 9.47
C THR A 164 0.00 -15.49 8.02
N PHE A 165 -0.57 -14.33 7.69
CA PHE A 165 -0.47 -13.77 6.34
C PHE A 165 0.88 -13.11 6.02
N VAL A 166 1.82 -13.06 6.98
CA VAL A 166 3.17 -12.49 6.75
C VAL A 166 3.90 -13.24 5.62
N ASP A 167 3.75 -14.56 5.53
CA ASP A 167 4.33 -15.37 4.44
C ASP A 167 3.75 -14.98 3.06
N GLN A 168 2.47 -14.60 3.02
CA GLN A 168 1.83 -14.11 1.80
C GLN A 168 2.33 -12.70 1.43
N LEU A 169 2.56 -11.82 2.42
CA LEU A 169 3.17 -10.50 2.18
C LEU A 169 4.61 -10.64 1.64
N HIS A 170 5.40 -11.55 2.20
CA HIS A 170 6.73 -11.88 1.68
C HIS A 170 6.65 -12.42 0.24
N LYS A 171 5.73 -13.33 -0.05
CA LYS A 171 5.47 -13.80 -1.43
C LYS A 171 5.06 -12.66 -2.37
N VAL A 172 4.26 -11.70 -1.91
CA VAL A 172 3.93 -10.49 -2.68
C VAL A 172 5.18 -9.64 -2.96
N GLN A 173 6.10 -9.47 -2.00
CA GLN A 173 7.35 -8.74 -2.26
C GLN A 173 8.20 -9.42 -3.35
N CYS A 174 8.29 -10.76 -3.34
CA CYS A 174 8.92 -11.52 -4.44
C CYS A 174 8.22 -11.27 -5.77
N MET A 175 6.88 -11.31 -5.81
CA MET A 175 6.13 -11.02 -7.04
C MET A 175 6.30 -9.57 -7.53
N LEU A 176 6.51 -8.61 -6.61
CA LEU A 176 6.82 -7.22 -6.98
C LEU A 176 8.22 -7.08 -7.60
N GLN A 177 9.17 -7.95 -7.26
CA GLN A 177 10.46 -8.04 -7.95
C GLN A 177 10.33 -8.55 -9.39
N ASP A 178 9.41 -9.50 -9.63
CA ASP A 178 9.08 -9.96 -10.99
C ASP A 178 8.35 -8.88 -11.79
N VAL A 179 7.42 -8.15 -11.17
CA VAL A 179 6.80 -6.95 -11.74
C VAL A 179 7.86 -5.91 -12.12
N GLY A 180 8.80 -5.62 -11.21
CA GLY A 180 9.93 -4.72 -11.48
C GLY A 180 10.78 -5.22 -12.67
N SER A 181 11.01 -6.52 -12.77
CA SER A 181 11.77 -7.13 -13.87
C SER A 181 11.06 -6.99 -15.23
N ASN A 182 9.72 -7.10 -15.26
CA ASN A 182 8.90 -6.80 -16.44
C ASN A 182 8.98 -5.31 -16.83
N LEU A 183 8.74 -4.40 -15.87
CA LEU A 183 8.78 -2.95 -16.09
C LEU A 183 10.16 -2.45 -16.54
N ALA A 184 11.24 -3.06 -16.03
CA ALA A 184 12.61 -2.78 -16.43
C ALA A 184 12.97 -3.32 -17.82
N THR A 185 12.06 -4.04 -18.49
CA THR A 185 12.28 -4.69 -19.79
C THR A 185 11.26 -4.19 -20.82
N PRO A 186 11.36 -2.92 -21.30
CA PRO A 186 10.38 -2.33 -22.20
C PRO A 186 10.21 -3.17 -23.45
N LEU A 187 8.98 -3.53 -23.78
CA LEU A 187 8.71 -4.43 -24.91
C LEU A 187 9.25 -3.86 -26.23
N SER A 188 9.27 -2.54 -26.43
CA SER A 188 9.82 -1.93 -27.66
C SER A 188 11.32 -2.20 -27.86
N SER A 189 12.13 -2.19 -26.79
CA SER A 189 13.59 -2.44 -26.85
C SER A 189 14.01 -3.87 -26.46
N ALA A 190 13.08 -4.69 -25.97
CA ALA A 190 13.36 -6.06 -25.51
C ALA A 190 13.45 -7.08 -26.65
N ARG A 191 14.61 -7.74 -26.76
CA ARG A 191 14.81 -8.98 -27.54
C ARG A 191 13.93 -10.11 -27.02
N GLU A 192 13.60 -11.08 -27.86
CA GLU A 192 12.73 -12.22 -27.51
C GLU A 192 13.19 -12.98 -26.25
N ALA A 193 14.50 -13.19 -26.09
CA ALA A 193 15.08 -13.83 -24.91
C ALA A 193 14.87 -13.03 -23.61
N HIS A 194 14.80 -11.69 -23.69
CA HIS A 194 14.49 -10.84 -22.52
C HIS A 194 12.99 -10.92 -22.20
N ARG A 195 12.13 -10.85 -23.23
CA ARG A 195 10.67 -10.98 -23.08
C ARG A 195 10.26 -12.32 -22.46
N LYS A 196 10.90 -13.43 -22.88
CA LYS A 196 10.66 -14.77 -22.30
C LYS A 196 11.12 -14.90 -20.84
N ARG A 197 12.16 -14.17 -20.43
CA ARG A 197 12.65 -14.17 -19.03
C ARG A 197 11.76 -13.34 -18.10
N THR A 198 11.09 -12.33 -18.63
CA THR A 198 10.36 -11.32 -17.84
C THR A 198 8.85 -11.33 -18.10
N SER A 199 8.33 -12.37 -18.75
CA SER A 199 6.90 -12.55 -19.01
C SER A 199 6.10 -12.69 -17.72
N PHE A 200 4.99 -11.96 -17.57
CA PHE A 200 4.19 -11.99 -16.35
C PHE A 200 2.89 -12.78 -16.55
N SER A 201 2.81 -13.98 -15.98
CA SER A 201 1.63 -14.85 -16.11
C SER A 201 0.43 -14.33 -15.30
N GLU A 202 -0.78 -14.79 -15.63
CA GLU A 202 -2.00 -14.41 -14.89
C GLU A 202 -2.16 -15.15 -13.54
N LYS A 203 -1.38 -16.22 -13.29
CA LYS A 203 -1.47 -17.04 -12.06
C LYS A 203 -1.42 -16.24 -10.74
N PRO A 204 -0.55 -15.22 -10.55
CA PRO A 204 -0.50 -14.43 -9.33
C PRO A 204 -1.75 -13.56 -9.12
N VAL A 205 -2.49 -13.22 -10.19
CA VAL A 205 -3.76 -12.48 -10.09
C VAL A 205 -4.84 -13.39 -9.50
N LEU A 206 -4.94 -14.62 -10.01
CA LEU A 206 -5.89 -15.64 -9.52
C LEU A 206 -5.59 -16.06 -8.07
N GLU A 207 -4.30 -16.12 -7.69
CA GLU A 207 -3.90 -16.41 -6.31
C GLU A 207 -4.30 -15.28 -5.34
N LEU A 208 -4.15 -14.01 -5.73
CA LEU A 208 -4.66 -12.88 -4.95
C LEU A 208 -6.18 -12.92 -4.80
N GLU A 209 -6.92 -13.30 -5.85
CA GLU A 209 -8.38 -13.46 -5.80
C GLU A 209 -8.78 -14.55 -4.79
N GLN A 210 -8.13 -15.72 -4.81
CA GLN A 210 -8.36 -16.77 -3.81
C GLN A 210 -8.08 -16.31 -2.38
N TRP A 211 -7.01 -15.54 -2.14
CA TRP A 211 -6.72 -15.01 -0.80
C TRP A 211 -7.73 -13.93 -0.38
N ILE A 212 -8.16 -13.06 -1.31
CA ILE A 212 -9.21 -12.06 -1.06
C ILE A 212 -10.49 -12.75 -0.58
N ASP A 213 -10.93 -13.81 -1.25
CA ASP A 213 -12.15 -14.54 -0.92
C ASP A 213 -12.02 -15.20 0.47
N ASN A 214 -10.93 -15.95 0.70
CA ASN A 214 -10.64 -16.62 1.99
C ASN A 214 -10.64 -15.69 3.21
N TYR A 215 -10.17 -14.44 3.07
CA TYR A 215 -10.22 -13.46 4.16
C TYR A 215 -11.56 -12.71 4.23
N SER A 216 -12.24 -12.51 3.08
CA SER A 216 -13.54 -11.84 3.02
C SER A 216 -14.64 -12.65 3.68
N GLU A 217 -14.62 -13.98 3.55
CA GLU A 217 -15.58 -14.89 4.23
C GLU A 217 -15.50 -14.81 5.76
N GLN A 218 -14.32 -14.52 6.31
CA GLN A 218 -14.11 -14.38 7.76
C GLN A 218 -14.48 -13.00 8.31
N LEU A 219 -14.71 -12.01 7.44
CA LEU A 219 -14.91 -10.61 7.84
C LEU A 219 -16.38 -10.25 8.03
N PRO A 220 -16.71 -9.37 8.99
CA PRO A 220 -18.05 -8.80 9.07
C PRO A 220 -18.35 -7.96 7.81
N PRO A 221 -19.59 -8.05 7.28
CA PRO A 221 -19.97 -7.41 6.03
C PRO A 221 -19.79 -5.89 6.10
N LEU A 222 -19.10 -5.32 5.10
CA LEU A 222 -18.82 -3.90 5.04
C LEU A 222 -20.09 -3.10 4.70
N ARG A 223 -20.65 -2.40 5.68
CA ARG A 223 -21.91 -1.62 5.54
C ARG A 223 -21.69 -0.12 5.29
N ALA A 224 -20.49 0.39 5.52
CA ALA A 224 -20.13 1.80 5.40
C ALA A 224 -18.66 1.96 4.99
N PHE A 225 -18.26 3.14 4.55
CA PHE A 225 -16.85 3.44 4.30
C PHE A 225 -16.07 3.47 5.62
N ILE A 226 -14.90 2.84 5.64
CA ILE A 226 -13.96 2.86 6.77
C ILE A 226 -12.82 3.86 6.52
N LEU A 227 -12.39 4.51 7.58
CA LEU A 227 -11.18 5.34 7.61
C LEU A 227 -9.96 4.42 7.87
N PRO A 228 -8.81 4.66 7.22
CA PRO A 228 -7.56 3.96 7.51
C PRO A 228 -7.20 4.01 9.00
N SER A 229 -7.45 2.91 9.71
CA SER A 229 -7.36 2.83 11.18
C SER A 229 -7.18 1.36 11.61
N GLY A 230 -7.70 0.91 12.76
CA GLY A 230 -7.66 -0.52 13.12
C GLY A 230 -6.33 -1.05 13.69
N GLY A 231 -5.43 -0.19 14.19
CA GLY A 231 -4.13 -0.61 14.78
C GLY A 231 -2.94 -0.38 13.84
N LYS A 232 -1.72 -0.73 14.29
CA LYS A 232 -0.48 -0.48 13.52
C LYS A 232 -0.48 -1.25 12.19
N SER A 233 -0.71 -2.55 12.25
CA SER A 233 -0.70 -3.47 11.12
C SER A 233 -1.75 -3.07 10.07
N SER A 234 -2.99 -2.84 10.50
CA SER A 234 -4.08 -2.40 9.63
C SER A 234 -3.82 -1.03 8.98
N ALA A 235 -3.36 -0.04 9.76
CA ALA A 235 -3.00 1.28 9.22
C ALA A 235 -1.84 1.20 8.22
N ALA A 236 -0.82 0.38 8.48
CA ALA A 236 0.29 0.15 7.56
C ALA A 236 -0.17 -0.54 6.26
N LEU A 237 -1.01 -1.58 6.35
CA LEU A 237 -1.61 -2.25 5.18
C LEU A 237 -2.46 -1.28 4.34
N HIS A 238 -3.24 -0.41 4.99
CA HIS A 238 -3.98 0.65 4.29
C HIS A 238 -3.08 1.73 3.67
N PHE A 239 -1.91 2.02 4.26
CA PHE A 239 -0.90 2.88 3.63
C PHE A 239 -0.29 2.20 2.40
N SER A 240 0.16 0.95 2.52
CA SER A 240 0.69 0.14 1.41
C SER A 240 -0.33 0.01 0.27
N ARG A 241 -1.62 -0.13 0.58
CA ARG A 241 -2.71 -0.05 -0.43
C ARG A 241 -2.71 1.28 -1.20
N ALA A 242 -2.52 2.41 -0.52
CA ALA A 242 -2.49 3.73 -1.17
C ALA A 242 -1.23 3.89 -2.05
N VAL A 243 -0.08 3.36 -1.61
CA VAL A 243 1.16 3.25 -2.41
C VAL A 243 0.95 2.33 -3.61
N CYS A 244 0.26 1.20 -3.45
CA CYS A 244 -0.04 0.25 -4.52
C CYS A 244 -0.83 0.91 -5.65
N ARG A 245 -1.86 1.69 -5.29
CA ARG A 245 -2.64 2.47 -6.26
C ARG A 245 -1.84 3.60 -6.89
N ARG A 246 -0.74 4.07 -6.28
CA ARG A 246 0.21 5.01 -6.92
C ARG A 246 1.06 4.27 -7.95
N ALA A 247 1.66 3.14 -7.60
CA ALA A 247 2.41 2.29 -8.54
C ALA A 247 1.55 1.90 -9.76
N GLU A 248 0.30 1.48 -9.54
CA GLU A 248 -0.69 1.21 -10.59
C GLU A 248 -0.82 2.38 -11.59
N ARG A 249 -0.94 3.62 -11.10
CA ARG A 249 -1.06 4.81 -11.96
C ARG A 249 0.21 5.13 -12.75
N CYS A 250 1.39 4.76 -12.26
CA CYS A 250 2.65 4.88 -13.00
C CYS A 250 2.79 3.78 -14.07
N VAL A 251 2.25 2.58 -13.80
CA VAL A 251 2.31 1.42 -14.71
C VAL A 251 1.28 1.49 -15.84
N VAL A 252 0.05 1.96 -15.58
CA VAL A 252 -1.03 2.01 -16.59
C VAL A 252 -0.62 2.71 -17.90
N PRO A 253 0.08 3.87 -17.90
CA PRO A 253 0.58 4.50 -19.12
C PRO A 253 1.59 3.65 -19.91
N LEU A 254 2.40 2.81 -19.24
CA LEU A 254 3.36 1.92 -19.90
C LEU A 254 2.64 0.75 -20.58
N VAL A 255 1.64 0.17 -19.92
CA VAL A 255 0.77 -0.87 -20.53
C VAL A 255 -0.01 -0.31 -21.72
N GLN A 256 -0.55 0.92 -21.60
CA GLN A 256 -1.24 1.60 -22.71
C GLN A 256 -0.32 1.92 -23.90
N ALA A 257 0.96 2.19 -23.64
CA ALA A 257 1.98 2.36 -24.68
C ALA A 257 2.49 1.03 -25.28
N GLY A 258 2.04 -0.12 -24.76
CA GLY A 258 2.52 -1.44 -25.18
C GLY A 258 3.94 -1.77 -24.71
N GLU A 259 4.45 -1.09 -23.68
CA GLU A 259 5.81 -1.26 -23.16
C GLU A 259 5.92 -2.27 -22.01
N ALA A 260 4.80 -2.61 -21.36
CA ALA A 260 4.73 -3.54 -20.23
C ALA A 260 3.57 -4.54 -20.40
N ASP A 261 3.66 -5.68 -19.71
CA ASP A 261 2.63 -6.73 -19.78
C ASP A 261 1.32 -6.27 -19.10
N PRO A 262 0.14 -6.37 -19.76
CA PRO A 262 -1.15 -6.01 -19.15
C PRO A 262 -1.47 -6.72 -17.83
N ASN A 263 -0.94 -7.94 -17.62
CA ASN A 263 -1.15 -8.69 -16.39
C ASN A 263 -0.47 -8.03 -15.18
N VAL A 264 0.58 -7.21 -15.38
CA VAL A 264 1.19 -6.42 -14.29
C VAL A 264 0.20 -5.39 -13.74
N ALA A 265 -0.52 -4.68 -14.62
CA ALA A 265 -1.54 -3.72 -14.18
C ALA A 265 -2.74 -4.42 -13.51
N LYS A 266 -3.17 -5.59 -14.03
CA LYS A 266 -4.19 -6.42 -13.36
C LYS A 266 -3.75 -6.82 -11.94
N TYR A 267 -2.49 -7.27 -11.80
CA TYR A 267 -1.91 -7.68 -10.52
C TYR A 267 -1.88 -6.54 -9.51
N LEU A 268 -1.39 -5.35 -9.88
CA LEU A 268 -1.36 -4.19 -8.99
C LEU A 268 -2.76 -3.70 -8.59
N ASN A 269 -3.73 -3.70 -9.52
CA ASN A 269 -5.12 -3.41 -9.19
C ASN A 269 -5.65 -4.39 -8.13
N ARG A 270 -5.50 -5.70 -8.36
CA ARG A 270 -5.99 -6.76 -7.46
C ARG A 270 -5.25 -6.78 -6.13
N LEU A 271 -3.96 -6.47 -6.13
CA LEU A 271 -3.15 -6.34 -4.91
C LEU A 271 -3.67 -5.19 -4.03
N SER A 272 -4.20 -4.12 -4.61
CA SER A 272 -4.83 -3.04 -3.84
C SER A 272 -6.14 -3.47 -3.15
N ASP A 273 -6.89 -4.41 -3.74
CA ASP A 273 -8.07 -5.04 -3.12
C ASP A 273 -7.63 -5.98 -1.98
N TYR A 274 -6.62 -6.83 -2.21
CA TYR A 274 -6.05 -7.74 -1.20
C TYR A 274 -5.51 -6.99 0.04
N LEU A 275 -4.74 -5.92 -0.17
CA LEU A 275 -4.24 -5.08 0.92
C LEU A 275 -5.37 -4.36 1.68
N PHE A 276 -6.51 -4.09 1.04
CA PHE A 276 -7.69 -3.59 1.74
C PHE A 276 -8.30 -4.67 2.66
N VAL A 277 -8.53 -5.87 2.13
CA VAL A 277 -9.12 -6.99 2.87
C VAL A 277 -8.22 -7.42 4.04
N LEU A 278 -6.91 -7.55 3.82
CA LEU A 278 -5.94 -7.81 4.87
C LEU A 278 -5.95 -6.77 5.99
N ALA A 279 -6.06 -5.48 5.65
CA ALA A 279 -6.10 -4.42 6.67
C ALA A 279 -7.30 -4.61 7.61
N ARG A 280 -8.48 -4.95 7.06
CA ARG A 280 -9.67 -5.26 7.87
C ARG A 280 -9.47 -6.52 8.73
N TYR A 281 -8.87 -7.56 8.14
CA TYR A 281 -8.62 -8.84 8.82
C TYR A 281 -7.64 -8.67 9.99
N ALA A 282 -6.56 -7.91 9.79
CA ALA A 282 -5.60 -7.59 10.84
C ALA A 282 -6.26 -6.83 12.00
N ALA A 283 -7.08 -5.81 11.71
CA ALA A 283 -7.83 -5.07 12.72
C ALA A 283 -8.76 -5.99 13.53
N MET A 284 -9.54 -6.84 12.85
CA MET A 284 -10.43 -7.81 13.47
C MET A 284 -9.68 -8.79 14.38
N LYS A 285 -8.59 -9.40 13.92
CA LYS A 285 -7.80 -10.37 14.70
C LYS A 285 -7.06 -9.73 15.87
N GLU A 286 -6.70 -8.45 15.79
CA GLU A 286 -6.11 -7.68 16.91
C GLU A 286 -7.15 -7.08 17.88
N GLY A 287 -8.45 -7.34 17.67
CA GLY A 287 -9.52 -6.76 18.48
C GLY A 287 -9.58 -5.24 18.40
N LYS A 288 -9.27 -4.66 17.23
CA LYS A 288 -9.28 -3.21 16.97
C LYS A 288 -10.45 -2.83 16.09
N GLU A 289 -11.21 -1.82 16.52
CA GLU A 289 -12.31 -1.29 15.74
C GLU A 289 -11.83 -0.40 14.59
N GLU A 290 -12.46 -0.60 13.42
CA GLU A 290 -12.30 0.26 12.24
C GLU A 290 -13.17 1.51 12.42
N LYS A 291 -12.59 2.71 12.26
CA LYS A 291 -13.37 3.95 12.36
C LYS A 291 -14.25 4.12 11.11
N ILE A 292 -15.55 4.22 11.29
CA ILE A 292 -16.50 4.49 10.21
C ILE A 292 -16.41 5.96 9.79
N TYR A 293 -16.46 6.23 8.49
CA TYR A 293 -16.58 7.57 7.95
C TYR A 293 -17.98 8.14 8.23
N ILE A 294 -18.04 9.25 8.95
CA ILE A 294 -19.25 10.03 9.21
C ILE A 294 -19.24 11.23 8.27
N LYS A 295 -20.28 11.35 7.43
CA LYS A 295 -20.50 12.55 6.63
C LYS A 295 -21.04 13.65 7.57
N PRO A 296 -20.42 14.85 7.66
CA PRO A 296 -21.02 15.94 8.41
C PRO A 296 -22.34 16.37 7.77
N GLU A 297 -23.31 16.74 8.60
CA GLU A 297 -24.53 17.39 8.14
C GLU A 297 -24.20 18.79 7.59
N PRO A 298 -24.92 19.26 6.54
CA PRO A 298 -24.62 20.50 5.82
C PRO A 298 -25.00 21.77 6.60
#